data_AF-A0A5P0YRK6-F1
#
_entry.id   AF-A0A5P0YRK6-F1
#
_cell.length_a   1.000
_cell.length_b   1.000
_cell.length_c   1.000
_cell.angle_alpha   90.00
_cell.angle_beta   90.00
_cell.angle_gamma   90.00
#
_symmetry.space_group_name_H-M   'P 1'
#
loop_
_entity.id
_entity.type
_entity.pdbx_description
1 polymer ?
#
loop_
_entity_poly.entity_id
_entity_poly.type
_entity_poly.pdbx_seq_one_letter_code
_entity_poly.pdbx_strand_id
1 'polypeptide(L)'
;MIIFDTNAVNLLPPDGLRADIIRKLRQSGHHRVAVPWMVLEEMAAHQARFYPDRYRAVLKAVAKLSEVLPWEPESSLEPLDLERLLDHWRDAYGEIFEVIETSDTAIRRGFQREAMALPPAKRVKDRSEGGRDAAIWFSILEFLEQNPEEHVWFVTNNSSDFGDGSLFEYPMDEDIRDLEGRLTLLKDFDQVVSRFTTEVSGEEAKAAAAELLESASVRARVAHTAMGLSSLTGFVGLGDGGTTEEWSEWLAQPEVELLSVTDVTGHTIESDVWYTANTHWLLYGPAGDEAGTLIGYIACVWPMKVLFSTRDDETPTLLTSEDPSPPDTDDEPCMRTLQALKQRAADIVAGAKRKALTAQNSAGRLLAEQLAPSLANLDTAASQLARQAAARHAALVNEPVQRLARKMAADQLALINNPLHRFAQQMAESMPKLDIAADLRRPSRREETVDEEVEGSASSDTPEARAAEPDDTPADDEHEGE
;
A
#
# COMPACT_ATOMS: atom_id res chain seq x y z
N MET A 1 26.28 -15.93 -0.61
CA MET A 1 24.80 -15.97 -0.46
C MET A 1 24.35 -15.60 0.95
N ILE A 2 23.41 -14.68 1.13
CA ILE A 2 22.73 -14.42 2.43
C ILE A 2 21.38 -15.14 2.40
N ILE A 3 21.10 -16.03 3.35
CA ILE A 3 19.85 -16.79 3.43
C ILE A 3 19.15 -16.50 4.75
N PHE A 4 17.90 -16.04 4.71
CA PHE A 4 17.12 -15.73 5.90
C PHE A 4 16.22 -16.88 6.34
N ASP A 5 16.22 -17.16 7.65
CA ASP A 5 15.21 -17.97 8.35
C ASP A 5 13.92 -17.17 8.56
N THR A 6 12.78 -17.85 8.75
CA THR A 6 11.50 -17.19 9.05
C THR A 6 11.63 -16.27 10.25
N ASN A 7 12.23 -16.70 11.36
CA ASN A 7 12.26 -15.84 12.56
C ASN A 7 13.05 -14.54 12.38
N ALA A 8 13.96 -14.48 11.41
CA ALA A 8 14.67 -13.25 11.06
C ALA A 8 13.82 -12.28 10.22
N VAL A 9 12.80 -12.77 9.50
CA VAL A 9 11.97 -11.99 8.56
C VAL A 9 10.46 -12.09 8.80
N ASN A 10 10.02 -12.75 9.87
CA ASN A 10 8.63 -13.09 10.18
C ASN A 10 7.69 -11.86 10.19
N LEU A 11 8.24 -10.70 10.56
CA LEU A 11 7.51 -9.42 10.63
C LEU A 11 8.08 -8.40 9.66
N LEU A 12 8.72 -8.84 8.59
CA LEU A 12 9.23 -7.96 7.55
C LEU A 12 8.02 -7.38 6.78
N PRO A 13 7.74 -6.07 6.91
CA PRO A 13 6.77 -5.43 6.03
C PRO A 13 7.42 -5.37 4.64
N PRO A 14 6.74 -5.80 3.55
CA PRO A 14 7.32 -5.70 2.22
C PRO A 14 7.74 -4.27 1.84
N ASP A 15 7.02 -3.27 2.34
CA ASP A 15 7.30 -1.85 2.11
C ASP A 15 8.09 -1.21 3.27
N GLY A 16 8.70 -2.03 4.13
CA GLY A 16 9.46 -1.56 5.28
C GLY A 16 10.95 -1.34 4.95
N LEU A 17 11.60 -0.45 5.70
CA LEU A 17 13.03 -0.13 5.56
C LEU A 17 13.95 -1.36 5.46
N ARG A 18 13.70 -2.40 6.26
CA ARG A 18 14.51 -3.64 6.21
C ARG A 18 14.38 -4.35 4.86
N ALA A 19 13.19 -4.37 4.27
CA ALA A 19 12.95 -4.97 2.96
C ALA A 19 13.68 -4.18 1.87
N ASP A 20 13.71 -2.85 1.98
CA ASP A 20 14.44 -2.02 1.02
C ASP A 20 15.95 -2.23 1.10
N ILE A 21 16.52 -2.30 2.31
CA ILE A 21 17.94 -2.66 2.46
C ILE A 21 18.23 -4.04 1.83
N ILE A 22 17.34 -5.02 2.00
CA ILE A 22 17.49 -6.34 1.36
C ILE A 22 17.45 -6.23 -0.17
N ARG A 23 16.47 -5.48 -0.72
CA ARG A 23 16.40 -5.20 -2.16
C ARG A 23 17.68 -4.56 -2.65
N LYS A 24 18.27 -3.63 -1.89
CA LYS A 24 19.53 -2.95 -2.27
C LYS A 24 20.73 -3.88 -2.19
N LEU A 25 20.85 -4.69 -1.15
CA LEU A 25 21.87 -5.74 -1.08
C LEU A 25 21.79 -6.65 -2.31
N ARG A 26 20.59 -7.05 -2.73
CA ARG A 26 20.36 -7.84 -3.96
C ARG A 26 20.69 -7.07 -5.24
N GLN A 27 20.26 -5.82 -5.34
CA GLN A 27 20.49 -4.96 -6.52
C GLN A 27 21.95 -4.58 -6.72
N SER A 28 22.76 -4.58 -5.66
CA SER A 28 24.20 -4.33 -5.74
C SER A 28 24.95 -5.33 -6.65
N GLY A 29 24.38 -6.52 -6.90
CA GLY A 29 25.00 -7.58 -7.68
C GLY A 29 26.15 -8.30 -6.96
N HIS A 30 26.60 -7.80 -5.81
CA HIS A 30 27.66 -8.40 -4.99
C HIS A 30 27.13 -9.47 -4.03
N HIS A 31 25.89 -9.32 -3.60
CA HIS A 31 25.24 -10.25 -2.69
C HIS A 31 23.94 -10.76 -3.29
N ARG A 32 23.76 -12.07 -3.23
CA ARG A 32 22.46 -12.71 -3.44
C ARG A 32 21.80 -12.86 -2.09
N VAL A 33 20.55 -12.43 -1.99
CA VAL A 33 19.76 -12.51 -0.76
C VAL A 33 18.55 -13.37 -1.03
N ALA A 34 18.38 -14.43 -0.25
CA ALA A 34 17.32 -15.41 -0.45
C ALA A 34 16.61 -15.84 0.83
N VAL A 35 15.50 -16.52 0.60
CA VAL A 35 14.79 -17.35 1.57
C VAL A 35 14.54 -18.73 0.94
N PRO A 36 14.57 -19.82 1.72
CA PRO A 36 13.99 -21.09 1.27
C PRO A 36 12.50 -20.93 1.00
N TRP A 37 11.95 -21.67 0.04
CA TRP A 37 10.52 -21.67 -0.27
C TRP A 37 9.64 -21.87 0.97
N MET A 38 10.04 -22.76 1.90
CA MET A 38 9.34 -22.95 3.17
C MET A 38 9.22 -21.65 4.00
N VAL A 39 10.25 -20.81 4.02
CA VAL A 39 10.20 -19.50 4.71
C VAL A 39 9.24 -18.55 4.02
N LEU A 40 9.24 -18.51 2.68
CA LEU A 40 8.29 -17.70 1.91
C LEU A 40 6.83 -18.10 2.22
N GLU A 41 6.53 -19.40 2.26
CA GLU A 41 5.21 -19.90 2.61
C GLU A 41 4.80 -19.52 4.03
N GLU A 42 5.73 -19.56 4.99
CA GLU A 42 5.45 -19.11 6.36
C GLU A 42 5.15 -17.61 6.44
N MET A 43 5.91 -16.79 5.72
CA MET A 43 5.67 -15.35 5.66
C MET A 43 4.31 -15.02 5.03
N ALA A 44 3.97 -15.65 3.90
CA ALA A 44 2.68 -15.47 3.25
C ALA A 44 1.52 -15.93 4.16
N ALA A 45 1.66 -17.10 4.80
CA ALA A 45 0.68 -17.64 5.72
C ALA A 45 0.48 -16.72 6.95
N HIS A 46 1.54 -16.12 7.48
CA HIS A 46 1.44 -15.19 8.62
C HIS A 46 0.64 -13.93 8.28
N GLN A 47 0.77 -13.40 7.06
CA GLN A 47 -0.05 -12.28 6.60
C GLN A 47 -1.53 -12.71 6.40
N ALA A 48 -1.75 -13.90 5.85
CA ALA A 48 -3.08 -14.39 5.53
C ALA A 48 -3.86 -14.93 6.74
N ARG A 49 -3.19 -15.32 7.84
CA ARG A 49 -3.80 -16.12 8.94
C ARG A 49 -5.07 -15.53 9.54
N PHE A 50 -5.16 -14.20 9.64
CA PHE A 50 -6.31 -13.52 10.27
C PHE A 50 -7.41 -13.16 9.27
N TYR A 51 -7.15 -13.31 7.97
CA TYR A 51 -8.07 -12.87 6.93
C TYR A 51 -9.41 -13.62 6.95
N PRO A 52 -9.47 -14.96 7.10
CA PRO A 52 -10.74 -15.68 7.16
C PRO A 52 -11.65 -15.22 8.31
N ASP A 53 -11.09 -14.92 9.48
CA ASP A 53 -11.86 -14.48 10.64
C ASP A 53 -12.37 -13.04 10.46
N ARG A 54 -11.55 -12.15 9.88
CA ARG A 54 -11.97 -10.79 9.51
C ARG A 54 -13.07 -10.83 8.45
N TYR A 55 -12.93 -11.66 7.43
CA TYR A 55 -13.95 -11.85 6.40
C TYR A 55 -15.28 -12.34 6.99
N ARG A 56 -15.24 -13.35 7.88
CA ARG A 56 -16.43 -13.82 8.60
C ARG A 56 -17.05 -12.74 9.49
N ALA A 57 -16.24 -11.88 10.11
CA ALA A 57 -16.74 -10.76 10.91
C ALA A 57 -17.50 -9.75 10.05
N VAL A 58 -16.99 -9.42 8.86
CA VAL A 58 -17.68 -8.56 7.88
C VAL A 58 -19.00 -9.20 7.43
N LEU A 59 -19.00 -10.48 7.06
CA LEU A 59 -20.23 -11.18 6.68
C LEU A 59 -21.29 -11.13 7.79
N LYS A 60 -20.89 -11.35 9.05
CA LYS A 60 -21.80 -11.24 10.20
C LYS A 60 -22.33 -9.82 10.38
N ALA A 61 -21.51 -8.80 10.14
CA ALA A 61 -21.94 -7.41 10.23
C ALA A 61 -22.95 -7.05 9.12
N VAL A 62 -22.69 -7.46 7.87
CA VAL A 62 -23.61 -7.27 6.74
C VAL A 62 -24.94 -8.00 6.97
N ALA A 63 -24.89 -9.23 7.50
CA ALA A 63 -26.09 -9.99 7.84
C ALA A 63 -26.94 -9.26 8.90
N LYS A 64 -26.33 -8.81 10.01
CA LYS A 64 -27.03 -8.03 11.05
C LYS A 64 -27.62 -6.74 10.52
N LEU A 65 -26.92 -6.05 9.61
CA LEU A 65 -27.43 -4.84 8.98
C LEU A 65 -28.66 -5.14 8.12
N SER A 66 -28.64 -6.26 7.39
CA SER A 66 -29.76 -6.70 6.55
C SER A 66 -31.02 -7.02 7.35
N GLU A 67 -30.90 -7.42 8.62
CA GLU A 67 -32.05 -7.69 9.50
C GLU A 67 -32.83 -6.43 9.91
N VAL A 68 -32.17 -5.26 9.95
CA VAL A 68 -32.78 -4.01 10.42
C VAL A 68 -33.16 -3.06 9.28
N LEU A 69 -32.62 -3.27 8.08
CA LEU A 69 -32.91 -2.44 6.92
C LEU A 69 -34.17 -2.94 6.19
N PRO A 70 -35.04 -2.02 5.72
CA PRO A 70 -36.20 -2.39 4.90
C PRO A 70 -35.84 -2.63 3.42
N TRP A 71 -34.56 -2.50 3.05
CA TRP A 71 -34.00 -2.82 1.74
C TRP A 71 -32.73 -3.67 1.90
N GLU A 72 -32.36 -4.40 0.86
CA GLU A 72 -31.13 -5.21 0.86
C GLU A 72 -29.91 -4.27 0.74
N PRO A 73 -28.92 -4.37 1.64
CA PRO A 73 -27.71 -3.57 1.52
C PRO A 73 -26.92 -4.02 0.29
N GLU A 74 -26.52 -3.08 -0.56
CA GLU A 74 -25.60 -3.36 -1.65
C GLU A 74 -24.24 -3.74 -1.05
N SER A 75 -23.86 -5.03 -1.17
CA SER A 75 -22.56 -5.52 -0.76
C SER A 75 -21.77 -5.96 -1.98
N SER A 76 -20.60 -5.37 -2.19
CA SER A 76 -19.64 -5.78 -3.22
C SER A 76 -18.60 -6.77 -2.71
N LEU A 77 -18.89 -7.50 -1.62
CA LEU A 77 -17.92 -8.41 -1.01
C LEU A 77 -17.80 -9.70 -1.84
N GLU A 78 -16.66 -9.88 -2.50
CA GLU A 78 -16.34 -11.10 -3.23
C GLU A 78 -16.24 -12.32 -2.28
N PRO A 79 -16.43 -13.56 -2.79
CA PRO A 79 -16.13 -14.77 -2.03
C PRO A 79 -14.69 -14.79 -1.51
N LEU A 80 -14.49 -15.34 -0.31
CA LEU A 80 -13.15 -15.53 0.25
C LEU A 80 -12.31 -16.44 -0.64
N ASP A 81 -11.27 -15.86 -1.24
CA ASP A 81 -10.24 -16.57 -2.01
C ASP A 81 -8.89 -16.46 -1.27
N LEU A 82 -8.57 -17.49 -0.50
CA LEU A 82 -7.36 -17.52 0.32
C LEU A 82 -6.10 -17.71 -0.53
N GLU A 83 -6.16 -18.48 -1.62
CA GLU A 83 -5.01 -18.68 -2.50
C GLU A 83 -4.65 -17.39 -3.22
N ARG A 84 -5.64 -16.63 -3.73
CA ARG A 84 -5.37 -15.31 -4.32
C ARG A 84 -4.67 -14.36 -3.34
N LEU A 85 -5.02 -14.45 -2.04
CA LEU A 85 -4.36 -13.65 -1.01
C LEU A 85 -2.94 -14.15 -0.73
N LEU A 86 -2.72 -15.47 -0.67
CA LEU A 86 -1.39 -16.04 -0.49
C LEU A 86 -0.48 -15.72 -1.67
N ASP A 87 -0.97 -15.85 -2.90
CA ASP A 87 -0.24 -15.51 -4.13
C ASP A 87 0.21 -14.05 -4.13
N HIS A 88 -0.67 -13.12 -3.71
CA HIS A 88 -0.30 -11.73 -3.54
C HIS A 88 0.91 -11.54 -2.61
N TRP A 89 0.92 -12.22 -1.46
CA TRP A 89 2.04 -12.12 -0.51
C TRP A 89 3.28 -12.87 -0.98
N ARG A 90 3.13 -14.01 -1.67
CA ARG A 90 4.25 -14.72 -2.31
C ARG A 90 4.94 -13.82 -3.33
N ASP A 91 4.18 -13.14 -4.18
CA ASP A 91 4.71 -12.18 -5.16
C ASP A 91 5.40 -11.01 -4.46
N ALA A 92 4.75 -10.38 -3.47
CA ALA A 92 5.31 -9.25 -2.73
C ALA A 92 6.65 -9.59 -2.04
N TYR A 93 6.76 -10.79 -1.45
CA TYR A 93 8.01 -11.24 -0.84
C TYR A 93 9.03 -11.76 -1.86
N GLY A 94 8.60 -12.33 -2.98
CA GLY A 94 9.46 -12.75 -4.10
C GLY A 94 10.14 -11.59 -4.83
N GLU A 95 9.58 -10.38 -4.75
CA GLU A 95 10.27 -9.17 -5.20
C GLU A 95 11.47 -8.80 -4.32
N ILE A 96 11.43 -9.16 -3.03
CA ILE A 96 12.48 -8.86 -2.04
C ILE A 96 13.58 -9.91 -2.11
N PHE A 97 13.19 -11.19 -2.11
CA PHE A 97 14.11 -12.32 -1.99
C PHE A 97 14.23 -13.11 -3.28
N GLU A 98 15.42 -13.66 -3.52
CA GLU A 98 15.53 -14.87 -4.33
C GLU A 98 14.92 -16.05 -3.56
N VAL A 99 14.16 -16.91 -4.22
CA VAL A 99 13.53 -18.07 -3.59
C VAL A 99 14.35 -19.32 -3.90
N ILE A 100 14.89 -19.96 -2.86
CA ILE A 100 15.56 -21.27 -2.98
C ILE A 100 14.49 -22.35 -2.86
N GLU A 101 14.29 -23.11 -3.92
CA GLU A 101 13.31 -24.19 -3.93
C GLU A 101 13.61 -25.21 -2.82
N THR A 102 12.60 -25.55 -2.02
CA THR A 102 12.73 -26.58 -0.98
C THR A 102 12.34 -27.91 -1.60
N SER A 103 13.30 -28.81 -1.80
CA SER A 103 13.02 -30.08 -2.47
C SER A 103 12.12 -31.00 -1.66
N ASP A 104 11.43 -31.93 -2.34
CA ASP A 104 10.69 -33.02 -1.71
C ASP A 104 11.55 -33.81 -0.71
N THR A 105 12.85 -33.93 -0.97
CA THR A 105 13.81 -34.64 -0.12
C THR A 105 14.04 -33.87 1.17
N ALA A 106 14.29 -32.56 1.08
CA ALA A 106 14.44 -31.67 2.23
C ALA A 106 13.18 -31.69 3.12
N ILE A 107 11.99 -31.61 2.51
CA ILE A 107 10.70 -31.68 3.23
C ILE A 107 10.56 -33.02 3.97
N ARG A 108 10.79 -34.14 3.28
CA ARG A 108 10.70 -35.48 3.89
C ARG A 108 11.69 -35.66 5.04
N ARG A 109 12.93 -35.20 4.86
CA ARG A 109 13.95 -35.22 5.91
C ARG A 109 13.56 -34.34 7.09
N GLY A 110 12.97 -33.17 6.84
CA GLY A 110 12.46 -32.29 7.87
C GLY A 110 11.41 -32.96 8.77
N PHE A 111 10.41 -33.61 8.17
CA PHE A 111 9.41 -34.37 8.93
C PHE A 111 9.96 -35.61 9.64
N GLN A 112 10.96 -36.29 9.06
CA GLN A 112 11.66 -37.37 9.75
C GLN A 112 12.40 -36.85 10.99
N ARG A 113 13.04 -35.67 10.88
CA ARG A 113 13.71 -34.98 11.98
C ARG A 113 12.76 -34.68 13.13
N GLU A 114 11.60 -34.13 12.79
CA GLU A 114 10.54 -33.82 13.74
C GLU A 114 10.01 -35.08 14.42
N ALA A 115 9.71 -36.14 13.66
CA ALA A 115 9.25 -37.41 14.24
C ALA A 115 10.25 -37.99 15.26
N MET A 116 11.55 -37.75 15.06
CA MET A 116 12.62 -38.17 15.97
C MET A 116 12.96 -37.14 17.06
N ALA A 117 12.38 -35.93 17.00
CA ALA A 117 12.69 -34.80 17.87
C ALA A 117 14.20 -34.49 17.96
N LEU A 118 14.87 -34.48 16.80
CA LEU A 118 16.30 -34.19 16.72
C LEU A 118 16.56 -32.81 16.06
N PRO A 119 17.63 -32.08 16.43
CA PRO A 119 17.87 -30.70 15.98
C PRO A 119 17.87 -30.50 14.44
N PRO A 120 17.35 -29.37 13.91
CA PRO A 120 16.80 -28.24 14.67
C PRO A 120 15.38 -28.51 15.22
N ALA A 121 14.79 -29.68 14.96
CA ALA A 121 13.53 -30.07 15.59
C ALA A 121 13.75 -30.49 17.06
N LYS A 122 12.70 -30.36 17.86
CA LYS A 122 12.76 -30.63 19.31
C LYS A 122 11.47 -31.22 19.84
N ARG A 123 11.55 -31.79 21.04
CA ARG A 123 10.37 -32.22 21.80
C ARG A 123 9.91 -31.09 22.72
N VAL A 124 8.65 -30.67 22.55
CA VAL A 124 8.00 -29.68 23.41
C VAL A 124 6.80 -30.34 24.07
N LYS A 125 6.90 -30.55 25.40
CA LYS A 125 5.93 -31.34 26.19
C LYS A 125 5.78 -32.74 25.58
N ASP A 126 4.57 -33.11 25.17
CA ASP A 126 4.21 -34.44 24.66
C ASP A 126 4.17 -34.53 23.13
N ARG A 127 4.67 -33.50 22.43
CA ARG A 127 4.74 -33.49 20.95
C ARG A 127 6.12 -33.10 20.46
N SER A 128 6.44 -33.53 19.24
CA SER A 128 7.59 -33.02 18.52
C SER A 128 7.17 -31.85 17.64
N GLU A 129 8.06 -30.88 17.46
CA GLU A 129 7.88 -29.74 16.58
C GLU A 129 9.22 -29.34 15.94
N GLY A 130 9.17 -28.52 14.88
CA GLY A 130 10.36 -28.02 14.18
C GLY A 130 10.64 -28.71 12.84
N GLY A 131 9.67 -29.42 12.27
CA GLY A 131 9.82 -30.01 10.93
C GLY A 131 10.08 -28.98 9.83
N ARG A 132 9.56 -27.76 10.00
CA ARG A 132 9.78 -26.62 9.08
C ARG A 132 11.19 -26.06 9.19
N ASP A 133 11.68 -25.83 10.42
CA ASP A 133 13.08 -25.44 10.68
C ASP A 133 14.07 -26.48 10.11
N ALA A 134 13.74 -27.77 10.23
CA ALA A 134 14.54 -28.84 9.66
C ALA A 134 14.47 -28.87 8.12
N ALA A 135 13.32 -28.57 7.51
CA ALA A 135 13.24 -28.44 6.05
C ALA A 135 14.06 -27.24 5.54
N ILE A 136 14.02 -26.10 6.24
CA ILE A 136 14.84 -24.91 5.98
C ILE A 136 16.33 -25.26 6.04
N TRP A 137 16.74 -25.99 7.09
CA TRP A 137 18.11 -26.50 7.24
C TRP A 137 18.55 -27.33 6.03
N PHE A 138 17.76 -28.34 5.65
CA PHE A 138 18.12 -29.20 4.52
C PHE A 138 18.12 -28.46 3.18
N SER A 139 17.26 -27.46 2.97
CA SER A 139 17.32 -26.61 1.78
C SER A 139 18.63 -25.83 1.66
N ILE A 140 19.19 -25.36 2.79
CA ILE A 140 20.48 -24.67 2.81
C ILE A 140 21.62 -25.62 2.46
N LEU A 141 21.59 -26.84 3.00
CA LEU A 141 22.60 -27.86 2.72
C LEU A 141 22.57 -28.30 1.26
N GLU A 142 21.38 -28.58 0.72
CA GLU A 142 21.21 -28.91 -0.70
C GLU A 142 21.72 -27.76 -1.60
N PHE A 143 21.48 -26.51 -1.23
CA PHE A 143 22.03 -25.36 -1.94
C PHE A 143 23.57 -25.34 -1.91
N LEU A 144 24.19 -25.57 -0.75
CA LEU A 144 25.65 -25.60 -0.60
C LEU A 144 26.30 -26.75 -1.39
N GLU A 145 25.65 -27.92 -1.45
CA GLU A 145 26.08 -29.08 -2.25
C GLU A 145 26.03 -28.77 -3.76
N GLN A 146 24.95 -28.12 -4.21
CA GLN A 146 24.76 -27.76 -5.63
C GLN A 146 25.66 -26.61 -6.09
N ASN A 147 26.12 -25.78 -5.15
CA ASN A 147 26.91 -24.58 -5.44
C ASN A 147 28.24 -24.61 -4.66
N PRO A 148 29.21 -25.47 -5.01
CA PRO A 148 30.39 -25.76 -4.19
C PRO A 148 31.31 -24.56 -3.89
N GLU A 149 31.23 -23.49 -4.69
CA GLU A 149 32.03 -22.27 -4.53
C GLU A 149 31.34 -21.21 -3.64
N GLU A 150 30.06 -21.41 -3.31
CA GLU A 150 29.29 -20.41 -2.56
C GLU A 150 29.56 -20.53 -1.04
N HIS A 151 29.64 -19.37 -0.39
CA HIS A 151 29.57 -19.23 1.07
C HIS A 151 28.16 -18.76 1.45
N VAL A 152 27.53 -19.44 2.41
CA VAL A 152 26.21 -19.08 2.94
C VAL A 152 26.35 -18.38 4.29
N TRP A 153 25.74 -17.21 4.39
CA TRP A 153 25.46 -16.53 5.65
C TRP A 153 24.00 -16.78 6.01
N PHE A 154 23.76 -17.73 6.93
CA PHE A 154 22.43 -18.09 7.38
C PHE A 154 22.00 -17.18 8.53
N VAL A 155 20.92 -16.42 8.34
CA VAL A 155 20.45 -15.41 9.27
C VAL A 155 19.28 -15.99 10.08
N THR A 156 19.51 -16.25 11.36
CA THR A 156 18.47 -16.74 12.29
C THR A 156 18.73 -16.23 13.70
N ASN A 157 17.68 -15.80 14.39
CA ASN A 157 17.73 -15.49 15.82
C ASN A 157 17.35 -16.71 16.69
N ASN A 158 17.07 -17.86 16.07
CA ASN A 158 16.67 -19.09 16.74
C ASN A 158 17.89 -19.91 17.20
N SER A 159 18.68 -19.29 18.07
CA SER A 159 19.90 -19.92 18.63
C SER A 159 19.64 -21.18 19.46
N SER A 160 18.40 -21.42 19.93
CA SER A 160 18.09 -22.67 20.63
C SER A 160 18.04 -23.88 19.70
N ASP A 161 17.67 -23.67 18.45
CA ASP A 161 17.40 -24.75 17.51
C ASP A 161 18.58 -24.94 16.54
N PHE A 162 19.25 -23.86 16.16
CA PHE A 162 20.40 -23.88 15.24
C PHE A 162 21.77 -23.65 15.92
N GLY A 163 21.79 -23.31 17.21
CA GLY A 163 23.02 -22.91 17.91
C GLY A 163 23.50 -21.50 17.52
N ASP A 164 24.74 -21.17 17.88
CA ASP A 164 25.42 -19.91 17.52
C ASP A 164 26.35 -20.06 16.30
N GLY A 165 26.39 -21.26 15.70
CA GLY A 165 27.23 -21.61 14.57
C GLY A 165 28.69 -21.92 14.92
N SER A 166 29.08 -21.86 16.21
CA SER A 166 30.42 -22.25 16.65
C SER A 166 30.57 -23.77 16.76
N LEU A 167 29.51 -24.44 17.20
CA LEU A 167 29.39 -25.89 17.31
C LEU A 167 27.95 -26.29 17.00
N PHE A 168 27.77 -27.25 16.10
CA PHE A 168 26.46 -27.83 15.83
C PHE A 168 26.30 -29.11 16.65
N GLU A 169 25.11 -29.32 17.22
CA GLU A 169 24.82 -30.53 18.00
C GLU A 169 24.51 -31.72 17.10
N TYR A 170 24.74 -32.94 17.60
CA TYR A 170 24.38 -34.13 16.84
C TYR A 170 22.92 -34.12 16.46
N PRO A 171 22.61 -34.44 15.20
CA PRO A 171 23.44 -34.78 14.04
C PRO A 171 23.63 -33.62 13.05
N MET A 172 23.32 -32.38 13.42
CA MET A 172 23.61 -31.24 12.55
C MET A 172 25.11 -31.10 12.28
N ASP A 173 25.97 -31.56 13.19
CA ASP A 173 27.41 -31.72 12.97
C ASP A 173 27.76 -32.71 11.85
N GLU A 174 26.99 -33.80 11.72
CA GLU A 174 27.14 -34.76 10.64
C GLU A 174 26.59 -34.21 9.31
N ASP A 175 25.48 -33.47 9.38
CA ASP A 175 24.83 -32.88 8.22
C ASP A 175 25.72 -31.85 7.50
N ILE A 176 26.55 -31.10 8.25
CA ILE A 176 27.48 -30.09 7.70
C ILE A 176 28.88 -30.64 7.41
N ARG A 177 29.10 -31.94 7.55
CA ARG A 177 30.44 -32.50 7.36
C ARG A 177 30.96 -32.14 5.97
N ASP A 178 32.17 -31.60 5.91
CA ASP A 178 32.82 -31.07 4.70
C ASP A 178 32.24 -29.72 4.18
N LEU A 179 31.28 -29.12 4.89
CA LEU A 179 30.66 -27.82 4.59
C LEU A 179 30.92 -26.75 5.67
N GLU A 180 31.64 -27.07 6.75
CA GLU A 180 31.77 -26.24 7.96
C GLU A 180 32.38 -24.86 7.66
N GLY A 181 33.33 -24.80 6.72
CA GLY A 181 33.98 -23.54 6.33
C GLY A 181 33.13 -22.61 5.46
N ARG A 182 31.96 -23.08 5.01
CA ARG A 182 31.11 -22.40 4.01
C ARG A 182 29.76 -21.95 4.56
N LEU A 183 29.44 -22.28 5.80
CA LEU A 183 28.21 -21.87 6.46
C LEU A 183 28.56 -21.01 7.69
N THR A 184 28.03 -19.79 7.74
CA THR A 184 28.20 -18.88 8.87
C THR A 184 26.85 -18.41 9.36
N LEU A 185 26.58 -18.51 10.66
CA LEU A 185 25.36 -18.00 11.25
C LEU A 185 25.49 -16.51 11.58
N LEU A 186 24.46 -15.74 11.26
CA LEU A 186 24.26 -14.37 11.70
C LEU A 186 22.99 -14.33 12.56
N LYS A 187 23.07 -13.67 13.71
CA LYS A 187 21.98 -13.70 14.70
C LYS A 187 20.73 -12.97 14.25
N ASP A 188 20.90 -11.88 13.53
CA ASP A 188 19.81 -10.95 13.20
C ASP A 188 20.18 -10.07 12.00
N PHE A 189 19.21 -9.25 11.61
CA PHE A 189 19.37 -8.29 10.52
C PHE A 189 20.46 -7.25 10.79
N ASP A 190 20.67 -6.85 12.04
CA ASP A 190 21.66 -5.83 12.38
C ASP A 190 23.08 -6.39 12.17
N GLN A 191 23.30 -7.68 12.45
CA GLN A 191 24.53 -8.36 12.07
C GLN A 191 24.72 -8.47 10.56
N VAL A 192 23.65 -8.64 9.78
CA VAL A 192 23.73 -8.57 8.30
C VAL A 192 24.23 -7.18 7.89
N VAL A 193 23.59 -6.12 8.39
CA VAL A 193 23.99 -4.74 8.08
C VAL A 193 25.44 -4.49 8.51
N SER A 194 25.82 -4.84 9.73
CA SER A 194 27.20 -4.66 10.21
C SER A 194 28.23 -5.50 9.45
N ARG A 195 27.84 -6.66 8.91
CA ARG A 195 28.74 -7.56 8.20
C ARG A 195 28.99 -7.14 6.76
N PHE A 196 27.95 -6.67 6.07
CA PHE A 196 27.98 -6.37 4.63
C PHE A 196 27.99 -4.87 4.33
N THR A 197 27.93 -4.03 5.36
CA THR A 197 27.98 -2.58 5.20
C THR A 197 28.98 -1.95 6.15
N THR A 198 29.56 -0.83 5.74
CA THR A 198 30.33 0.06 6.61
C THR A 198 29.49 1.30 6.86
N GLU A 199 29.18 1.60 8.12
CA GLU A 199 28.42 2.80 8.45
C GLU A 199 29.19 4.07 8.03
N VAL A 200 28.48 5.00 7.40
CA VAL A 200 28.95 6.33 7.02
C VAL A 200 28.10 7.34 7.77
N SER A 201 28.69 8.01 8.75
CA SER A 201 27.99 8.97 9.61
C SER A 201 28.80 10.26 9.80
N GLY A 202 28.17 11.26 10.41
CA GLY A 202 28.77 12.57 10.65
C GLY A 202 28.32 13.66 9.68
N GLU A 203 28.94 14.85 9.79
CA GLU A 203 28.54 16.04 9.03
C GLU A 203 28.80 15.90 7.53
N GLU A 204 29.82 15.13 7.13
CA GLU A 204 30.08 14.83 5.71
C GLU A 204 28.96 13.98 5.10
N ALA A 205 28.47 12.97 5.83
CA ALA A 205 27.34 12.14 5.40
C ALA A 205 26.05 12.98 5.27
N LYS A 206 25.80 13.87 6.23
CA LYS A 206 24.66 14.79 6.18
C LYS A 206 24.74 15.77 5.01
N ALA A 207 25.92 16.34 4.75
CA ALA A 207 26.12 17.26 3.63
C ALA A 207 25.93 16.56 2.27
N ALA A 208 26.51 15.38 2.09
CA ALA A 208 26.34 14.57 0.88
C ALA A 208 24.87 14.15 0.68
N ALA A 209 24.20 13.74 1.77
CA ALA A 209 22.78 13.41 1.75
C ALA A 209 21.90 14.60 1.32
N ALA A 210 22.14 15.78 1.89
CA ALA A 210 21.40 16.99 1.55
C ALA A 210 21.61 17.40 0.08
N GLU A 211 22.87 17.38 -0.41
CA GLU A 211 23.18 17.71 -1.80
C GLU A 211 22.47 16.78 -2.80
N LEU A 212 22.48 15.47 -2.53
CA LEU A 212 21.78 14.48 -3.37
C LEU A 212 20.27 14.68 -3.33
N LEU A 213 19.69 14.94 -2.16
CA LEU A 213 18.25 15.17 -2.02
C LEU A 213 17.81 16.46 -2.73
N GLU A 214 18.64 17.51 -2.75
CA GLU A 214 18.35 18.77 -3.48
C GLU A 214 18.40 18.63 -5.01
N SER A 215 18.92 17.51 -5.52
CA SER A 215 19.04 17.26 -6.96
C SER A 215 17.68 17.34 -7.67
N ALA A 216 17.73 17.76 -8.95
CA ALA A 216 16.53 17.91 -9.76
C ALA A 216 15.81 16.57 -10.02
N SER A 217 16.55 15.46 -10.09
CA SER A 217 15.99 14.11 -10.28
C SER A 217 15.19 13.67 -9.06
N VAL A 218 15.72 13.85 -7.84
CA VAL A 218 15.01 13.56 -6.59
C VAL A 218 13.76 14.41 -6.46
N ARG A 219 13.87 15.73 -6.68
CA ARG A 219 12.71 16.64 -6.67
C ARG A 219 11.63 16.23 -7.67
N ALA A 220 12.00 15.92 -8.91
CA ALA A 220 11.05 15.47 -9.91
C ALA A 220 10.34 14.16 -9.48
N ARG A 221 11.07 13.24 -8.83
CA ARG A 221 10.51 11.99 -8.32
C ARG A 221 9.55 12.20 -7.15
N VAL A 222 9.90 13.07 -6.20
CA VAL A 222 9.01 13.43 -5.08
C VAL A 222 7.74 14.09 -5.61
N ALA A 223 7.86 15.05 -6.54
CA ALA A 223 6.73 15.70 -7.19
C ALA A 223 5.83 14.71 -7.94
N HIS A 224 6.41 13.74 -8.66
CA HIS A 224 5.65 12.69 -9.33
C HIS A 224 4.94 11.77 -8.33
N THR A 225 5.62 11.40 -7.24
CA THR A 225 5.01 10.53 -6.22
C THR A 225 3.90 11.25 -5.46
N ALA A 226 4.05 12.55 -5.24
CA ALA A 226 3.01 13.39 -4.65
C ALA A 226 1.70 13.36 -5.45
N MET A 227 1.74 13.17 -6.77
CA MET A 227 0.51 12.99 -7.58
C MET A 227 -0.33 11.78 -7.17
N GLY A 228 0.29 10.78 -6.52
CA GLY A 228 -0.41 9.62 -5.97
C GLY A 228 -1.03 9.86 -4.59
N LEU A 229 -0.82 11.04 -3.98
CA LEU A 229 -1.49 11.42 -2.75
C LEU A 229 -2.97 11.68 -3.04
N SER A 230 -3.79 10.73 -2.64
CA SER A 230 -5.25 10.84 -2.67
C SER A 230 -5.82 10.41 -1.34
N SER A 231 -6.73 11.21 -0.78
CA SER A 231 -7.44 10.88 0.46
C SER A 231 -8.95 11.06 0.28
N LEU A 232 -9.71 10.06 0.74
CA LEU A 232 -11.18 10.13 0.81
C LEU A 232 -11.65 11.16 1.84
N THR A 233 -10.88 11.38 2.90
CA THR A 233 -11.20 12.35 3.96
C THR A 233 -10.54 13.70 3.73
N GLY A 234 -9.89 13.89 2.57
CA GLY A 234 -9.05 15.05 2.31
C GLY A 234 -7.78 15.10 3.18
N PHE A 235 -6.97 16.10 2.87
CA PHE A 235 -5.80 16.57 3.59
C PHE A 235 -5.99 18.06 3.88
N VAL A 236 -5.21 18.57 4.82
CA VAL A 236 -5.24 19.98 5.19
C VAL A 236 -3.99 20.67 4.65
N GLY A 237 -4.15 21.78 3.96
CA GLY A 237 -3.06 22.62 3.46
C GLY A 237 -3.32 24.10 3.66
N LEU A 238 -2.38 24.92 3.20
CA LEU A 238 -2.46 26.38 3.25
C LEU A 238 -2.74 26.93 1.85
N GLY A 239 -3.91 27.55 1.69
CA GLY A 239 -4.31 28.20 0.45
C GLY A 239 -3.53 29.48 0.14
N ASP A 240 -3.74 30.03 -1.04
CA ASP A 240 -3.09 31.28 -1.47
C ASP A 240 -3.36 32.45 -0.54
N GLY A 241 -4.56 32.50 0.05
CA GLY A 241 -4.98 33.53 1.02
C GLY A 241 -4.37 33.38 2.41
N GLY A 242 -3.54 32.36 2.66
CA GLY A 242 -3.01 32.05 3.98
C GLY A 242 -4.06 31.42 4.91
N THR A 243 -5.18 30.97 4.37
CA THR A 243 -6.21 30.22 5.09
C THR A 243 -5.99 28.73 4.94
N THR A 244 -6.29 27.99 6.00
CA THR A 244 -6.29 26.54 5.96
C THR A 244 -7.43 26.04 5.07
N GLU A 245 -7.11 25.17 4.12
CA GLU A 245 -8.03 24.63 3.13
C GLU A 245 -7.89 23.10 3.05
N GLU A 246 -9.02 22.42 2.86
CA GLU A 246 -9.08 20.97 2.69
C GLU A 246 -8.99 20.61 1.21
N TRP A 247 -8.18 19.62 0.85
CA TRP A 247 -7.98 19.17 -0.53
C TRP A 247 -7.85 17.64 -0.60
N SER A 248 -8.22 17.02 -1.70
CA SER A 248 -8.27 15.55 -1.83
C SER A 248 -7.25 14.99 -2.82
N GLU A 249 -6.90 15.75 -3.87
CA GLU A 249 -5.96 15.33 -4.91
C GLU A 249 -5.22 16.52 -5.55
N TRP A 250 -4.05 16.25 -6.15
CA TRP A 250 -3.34 17.21 -7.00
C TRP A 250 -3.87 17.20 -8.43
N LEU A 251 -4.21 18.36 -8.99
CA LEU A 251 -4.72 18.49 -10.37
C LEU A 251 -3.60 18.62 -11.41
N ALA A 252 -2.38 18.92 -10.95
CA ALA A 252 -1.16 18.92 -11.74
C ALA A 252 0.04 18.67 -10.83
N GLN A 253 1.17 18.30 -11.43
CA GLN A 253 2.41 18.04 -10.68
C GLN A 253 2.79 19.26 -9.81
N PRO A 254 2.85 19.10 -8.48
CA PRO A 254 3.21 20.20 -7.60
C PRO A 254 4.69 20.56 -7.76
N GLU A 255 5.01 21.83 -7.53
CA GLU A 255 6.37 22.27 -7.30
C GLU A 255 6.82 21.78 -5.92
N VAL A 256 8.09 21.38 -5.80
CA VAL A 256 8.62 20.80 -4.55
C VAL A 256 9.94 21.44 -4.15
N GLU A 257 10.11 21.69 -2.86
CA GLU A 257 11.39 22.09 -2.26
C GLU A 257 11.67 21.31 -0.99
N LEU A 258 12.95 20.99 -0.78
CA LEU A 258 13.42 20.36 0.44
C LEU A 258 13.53 21.42 1.54
N LEU A 259 12.84 21.22 2.66
CA LEU A 259 12.91 22.11 3.81
C LEU A 259 14.00 21.70 4.80
N SER A 260 14.06 20.40 5.11
CA SER A 260 15.01 19.88 6.10
C SER A 260 15.34 18.40 5.85
N VAL A 261 16.53 18.02 6.31
CA VAL A 261 17.04 16.65 6.32
C VAL A 261 17.51 16.34 7.74
N THR A 262 16.96 15.30 8.35
CA THR A 262 17.32 14.82 9.69
C THR A 262 17.60 13.32 9.67
N ASP A 263 18.20 12.81 10.75
CA ASP A 263 18.41 11.38 10.97
C ASP A 263 19.09 10.66 9.79
N VAL A 264 20.11 11.32 9.22
CA VAL A 264 20.89 10.76 8.13
C VAL A 264 21.75 9.61 8.66
N THR A 265 21.52 8.42 8.12
CA THR A 265 22.36 7.25 8.33
C THR A 265 22.85 6.77 6.98
N GLY A 266 24.16 6.71 6.80
CA GLY A 266 24.80 6.20 5.60
C GLY A 266 25.33 4.78 5.82
N HIS A 267 25.32 3.97 4.76
CA HIS A 267 25.91 2.65 4.72
C HIS A 267 26.63 2.47 3.39
N THR A 268 27.94 2.29 3.43
CA THR A 268 28.72 1.85 2.28
C THR A 268 28.51 0.35 2.11
N ILE A 269 27.94 -0.03 0.97
CA ILE A 269 27.83 -1.41 0.52
C ILE A 269 28.83 -1.54 -0.63
N GLU A 270 29.98 -2.15 -0.35
CA GLU A 270 31.12 -2.22 -1.28
C GLU A 270 31.61 -0.83 -1.71
N SER A 271 31.31 -0.40 -2.94
CA SER A 271 31.70 0.92 -3.48
C SER A 271 30.59 1.95 -3.45
N ASP A 272 29.34 1.54 -3.19
CA ASP A 272 28.18 2.41 -3.26
C ASP A 272 27.79 2.86 -1.85
N VAL A 273 27.53 4.16 -1.69
CA VAL A 273 27.05 4.70 -0.41
C VAL A 273 25.56 4.90 -0.50
N TRP A 274 24.85 4.31 0.43
CA TRP A 274 23.41 4.42 0.58
C TRP A 274 23.10 5.27 1.79
N TYR A 275 22.15 6.17 1.67
CA TYR A 275 21.68 7.01 2.76
C TYR A 275 20.21 6.75 3.02
N THR A 276 19.85 6.66 4.29
CA THR A 276 18.49 6.86 4.76
C THR A 276 18.41 8.20 5.45
N ALA A 277 17.39 8.99 5.18
CA ALA A 277 17.15 10.26 5.86
C ALA A 277 15.66 10.52 6.05
N ASN A 278 15.32 11.20 7.14
CA ASN A 278 14.02 11.82 7.32
C ASN A 278 14.05 13.19 6.63
N THR A 279 13.03 13.48 5.83
CA THR A 279 12.98 14.68 4.99
C THR A 279 11.63 15.35 5.11
N HIS A 280 11.63 16.68 5.10
CA HIS A 280 10.41 17.47 5.00
C HIS A 280 10.38 18.17 3.65
N TRP A 281 9.38 17.87 2.84
CA TRP A 281 9.19 18.47 1.53
C TRP A 281 8.06 19.48 1.56
N LEU A 282 8.32 20.70 1.10
CA LEU A 282 7.27 21.67 0.83
C LEU A 282 6.73 21.45 -0.58
N LEU A 283 5.46 21.09 -0.67
CA LEU A 283 4.73 20.94 -1.92
C LEU A 283 3.87 22.18 -2.16
N TYR A 284 3.80 22.66 -3.40
CA TYR A 284 2.91 23.76 -3.78
C TYR A 284 2.37 23.58 -5.20
N GLY A 285 1.05 23.57 -5.37
CA GLY A 285 0.43 23.32 -6.68
C GLY A 285 -1.09 23.45 -6.68
N PRO A 286 -1.73 23.28 -7.86
CA PRO A 286 -3.18 23.30 -7.96
C PRO A 286 -3.79 21.99 -7.41
N ALA A 287 -4.75 22.10 -6.51
CA ALA A 287 -5.41 20.96 -5.88
C ALA A 287 -6.95 21.02 -6.04
N GLY A 288 -7.57 19.83 -5.99
CA GLY A 288 -9.01 19.63 -6.11
C GLY A 288 -9.62 19.05 -4.84
N ASP A 289 -10.92 19.29 -4.65
CA ASP A 289 -11.73 18.61 -3.62
C ASP A 289 -12.10 17.17 -4.04
N GLU A 290 -12.89 16.46 -3.23
CA GLU A 290 -13.37 15.11 -3.54
C GLU A 290 -14.15 15.03 -4.86
N ALA A 291 -14.78 16.14 -5.28
CA ALA A 291 -15.51 16.21 -6.55
C ALA A 291 -14.60 16.56 -7.74
N GLY A 292 -13.28 16.69 -7.52
CA GLY A 292 -12.31 17.14 -8.52
C GLY A 292 -12.49 18.63 -8.90
N THR A 293 -13.20 19.40 -8.07
CA THR A 293 -13.40 20.84 -8.29
C THR A 293 -12.14 21.55 -7.86
N LEU A 294 -11.58 22.39 -8.74
CA LEU A 294 -10.43 23.24 -8.42
C LEU A 294 -10.77 24.15 -7.23
N ILE A 295 -10.10 23.93 -6.10
CA ILE A 295 -10.20 24.80 -4.92
C ILE A 295 -9.26 26.00 -5.09
N GLY A 296 -8.05 25.74 -5.58
CA GLY A 296 -7.01 26.77 -5.72
C GLY A 296 -5.61 26.16 -5.72
N TYR A 297 -4.62 26.98 -5.39
CA TYR A 297 -3.28 26.51 -5.09
C TYR A 297 -3.15 26.25 -3.59
N ILE A 298 -2.64 25.07 -3.27
CA ILE A 298 -2.43 24.60 -1.90
C ILE A 298 -0.94 24.40 -1.66
N ALA A 299 -0.49 24.76 -0.46
CA ALA A 299 0.80 24.39 0.08
C ALA A 299 0.65 23.36 1.21
N CYS A 300 1.51 22.35 1.27
CA CYS A 300 1.61 21.43 2.40
C CYS A 300 3.06 20.99 2.62
N VAL A 301 3.38 20.61 3.85
CA VAL A 301 4.62 19.93 4.21
C VAL A 301 4.35 18.43 4.23
N TRP A 302 5.22 17.68 3.57
CA TRP A 302 5.12 16.24 3.49
C TRP A 302 6.35 15.57 4.13
N PRO A 303 6.23 15.08 5.38
CA PRO A 303 7.28 14.33 6.04
C PRO A 303 7.41 12.93 5.41
N MET A 304 8.63 12.56 5.04
CA MET A 304 8.91 11.23 4.53
C MET A 304 10.32 10.76 4.85
N LYS A 305 10.47 9.45 4.97
CA LYS A 305 11.75 8.78 5.04
C LYS A 305 12.16 8.31 3.65
N VAL A 306 13.35 8.68 3.23
CA VAL A 306 13.88 8.40 1.88
C VAL A 306 15.12 7.52 2.01
N LEU A 307 15.22 6.52 1.14
CA LEU A 307 16.43 5.74 0.87
C LEU A 307 16.96 6.09 -0.51
N PHE A 308 18.24 6.44 -0.61
CA PHE A 308 18.86 6.84 -1.87
C PHE A 308 20.33 6.47 -1.88
N SER A 309 20.93 6.40 -3.07
CA SER A 309 22.36 6.13 -3.24
C SER A 309 23.09 7.33 -3.81
N THR A 310 24.41 7.31 -3.75
CA THR A 310 25.29 8.27 -4.44
C THR A 310 25.35 8.08 -5.95
N ARG A 311 24.62 7.10 -6.51
CA ARG A 311 24.60 6.85 -7.96
C ARG A 311 23.64 7.80 -8.65
N ASP A 312 24.14 8.56 -9.62
CA ASP A 312 23.37 9.56 -10.36
C ASP A 312 22.15 9.00 -11.12
N ASP A 313 22.15 7.70 -11.46
CA ASP A 313 21.10 7.03 -12.21
C ASP A 313 20.02 6.39 -11.33
N GLU A 314 20.22 6.35 -10.01
CA GLU A 314 19.33 5.63 -9.12
C GLU A 314 18.27 6.55 -8.51
N THR A 315 17.01 6.19 -8.73
CA THR A 315 15.90 6.94 -8.16
C THR A 315 15.77 6.67 -6.66
N PRO A 316 15.55 7.71 -5.84
CA PRO A 316 15.28 7.55 -4.42
C PRO A 316 14.02 6.68 -4.22
N THR A 317 14.10 5.78 -3.25
CA THR A 317 12.99 4.96 -2.77
C THR A 317 12.35 5.68 -1.58
N LEU A 318 11.04 5.91 -1.64
CA LEU A 318 10.29 6.48 -0.52
C LEU A 318 9.86 5.34 0.39
N LEU A 319 10.34 5.35 1.64
CA LEU A 319 10.19 4.24 2.58
C LEU A 319 8.89 4.35 3.38
N THR A 320 8.66 5.51 3.97
CA THR A 320 7.48 5.81 4.77
C THR A 320 7.11 7.25 4.57
N SER A 321 5.83 7.53 4.42
CA SER A 321 5.29 8.89 4.36
C SER A 321 4.25 9.07 5.45
N GLU A 322 4.33 10.18 6.16
CA GLU A 322 3.22 10.64 7.00
C GLU A 322 2.20 11.39 6.13
N ASP A 323 1.00 11.61 6.68
CA ASP A 323 0.01 12.44 6.02
C ASP A 323 0.54 13.89 5.88
N PRO A 324 0.34 14.54 4.71
CA PRO A 324 0.69 15.94 4.55
C PRO A 324 0.01 16.83 5.58
N SER A 325 0.74 17.82 6.09
CA SER A 325 0.26 18.81 7.04
C SER A 325 0.39 20.22 6.47
N PRO A 326 -0.41 21.21 6.94
CA PRO A 326 -0.23 22.59 6.53
C PRO A 326 1.16 23.10 6.97
N PRO A 327 1.83 23.96 6.17
CA PRO A 327 3.10 24.55 6.58
C PRO A 327 2.94 25.37 7.87
N ASP A 328 3.92 25.26 8.77
CA ASP A 328 3.97 26.08 9.98
C ASP A 328 4.20 27.55 9.60
N THR A 329 3.22 28.41 9.90
CA THR A 329 3.27 29.83 9.56
C THR A 329 4.25 30.61 10.45
N ASP A 330 4.65 30.03 11.59
CA ASP A 330 5.64 30.62 12.49
C ASP A 330 7.09 30.23 12.10
N ASP A 331 7.26 29.26 11.21
CA ASP A 331 8.56 28.88 10.63
C ASP A 331 8.96 29.83 9.49
N GLU A 332 9.74 30.86 9.81
CA GLU A 332 10.21 31.87 8.85
C GLU A 332 10.96 31.27 7.65
N PRO A 333 11.94 30.34 7.81
CA PRO A 333 12.53 29.60 6.70
C PRO A 333 11.53 28.91 5.77
N CYS A 334 10.55 28.20 6.33
CA CYS A 334 9.50 27.52 5.56
C CYS A 334 8.67 28.54 4.74
N MET A 335 8.21 29.60 5.39
CA MET A 335 7.39 30.64 4.75
C MET A 335 8.14 31.42 3.67
N ARG A 336 9.45 31.65 3.84
CA ARG A 336 10.31 32.24 2.80
C ARG A 336 10.41 31.34 1.57
N THR A 337 10.57 30.04 1.77
CA THR A 337 10.61 29.04 0.69
C THR A 337 9.27 28.94 -0.02
N LEU A 338 8.16 28.97 0.73
CA LEU A 338 6.82 29.03 0.17
C LEU A 338 6.60 30.26 -0.69
N GLN A 339 7.04 31.44 -0.24
CA GLN A 339 6.91 32.65 -1.04
C GLN A 339 7.69 32.57 -2.36
N ALA A 340 8.87 31.95 -2.34
CA ALA A 340 9.65 31.71 -3.56
C ALA A 340 8.94 30.74 -4.52
N LEU A 341 8.36 29.64 -3.99
CA LEU A 341 7.53 28.69 -4.75
C LEU A 341 6.32 29.38 -5.40
N LYS A 342 5.58 30.18 -4.61
CA LYS A 342 4.44 30.98 -5.09
C LYS A 342 4.83 31.88 -6.27
N GLN A 343 5.96 32.57 -6.15
CA GLN A 343 6.46 33.43 -7.22
C GLN A 343 6.82 32.63 -8.48
N ARG A 344 7.50 31.48 -8.35
CA ARG A 344 7.86 30.62 -9.50
C ARG A 344 6.62 30.09 -10.22
N ALA A 345 5.63 29.60 -9.47
CA ALA A 345 4.37 29.13 -10.04
C ALA A 345 3.63 30.26 -10.77
N ALA A 346 3.57 31.46 -10.18
CA ALA A 346 2.97 32.63 -10.82
C ALA A 346 3.70 33.00 -12.13
N ASP A 347 5.03 32.92 -12.15
CA ASP A 347 5.84 33.18 -13.35
C ASP A 347 5.62 32.13 -14.46
N ILE A 348 5.49 30.84 -14.09
CA ILE A 348 5.15 29.75 -15.01
C ILE A 348 3.77 29.98 -15.62
N VAL A 349 2.76 30.28 -14.79
CA VAL A 349 1.38 30.56 -15.24
C VAL A 349 1.34 31.80 -16.14
N ALA A 350 2.03 32.88 -15.77
CA ALA A 350 2.13 34.08 -16.59
C ALA A 350 2.87 33.81 -17.92
N GLY A 351 3.89 32.96 -17.90
CA GLY A 351 4.60 32.46 -19.09
C GLY A 351 3.67 31.66 -20.02
N ALA A 352 2.94 30.70 -19.47
CA ALA A 352 1.96 29.89 -20.20
C ALA A 352 0.85 30.75 -20.80
N LYS A 353 0.30 31.69 -20.03
CA LYS A 353 -0.72 32.66 -20.51
C LYS A 353 -0.19 33.51 -21.67
N ARG A 354 1.04 34.04 -21.58
CA ARG A 354 1.67 34.79 -22.67
C ARG A 354 1.86 33.94 -23.93
N LYS A 355 2.32 32.69 -23.77
CA LYS A 355 2.45 31.73 -24.89
C LYS A 355 1.10 31.43 -25.53
N ALA A 356 0.07 31.19 -24.73
CA ALA A 356 -1.29 30.94 -25.21
C ALA A 356 -1.88 32.15 -25.95
N LEU A 357 -1.71 33.37 -25.42
CA LEU A 357 -2.14 34.61 -26.08
C LEU A 357 -1.37 34.84 -27.39
N THR A 358 -0.08 34.56 -27.42
CA THR A 358 0.73 34.66 -28.64
C THR A 358 0.30 33.63 -29.68
N ALA A 359 0.03 32.40 -29.27
CA ALA A 359 -0.51 31.36 -30.14
C ALA A 359 -1.89 31.72 -30.69
N GLN A 360 -2.78 32.28 -29.87
CA GLN A 360 -4.08 32.80 -30.30
C GLN A 360 -3.93 33.96 -31.30
N ASN A 361 -2.99 34.88 -31.05
CA ASN A 361 -2.72 35.99 -31.96
C ASN A 361 -2.08 35.54 -33.27
N SER A 362 -1.20 34.54 -33.25
CA SER A 362 -0.60 33.96 -34.46
C SER A 362 -1.60 33.12 -35.24
N ALA A 363 -2.45 32.33 -34.58
CA ALA A 363 -3.55 31.62 -35.22
C ALA A 363 -4.61 32.59 -35.76
N GLY A 364 -4.92 33.65 -35.02
CA GLY A 364 -5.78 34.76 -35.44
C GLY A 364 -5.18 35.55 -36.60
N ARG A 365 -3.85 35.75 -36.64
CA ARG A 365 -3.12 36.33 -37.77
C ARG A 365 -3.11 35.40 -38.98
N LEU A 366 -2.87 34.10 -38.82
CA LEU A 366 -2.94 33.15 -39.90
C LEU A 366 -4.36 33.06 -40.47
N LEU A 367 -5.38 33.09 -39.62
CA LEU A 367 -6.78 33.19 -40.05
C LEU A 367 -7.03 34.52 -40.77
N ALA A 368 -6.57 35.67 -40.24
CA ALA A 368 -6.77 36.97 -40.86
C ALA A 368 -5.99 37.13 -42.18
N GLU A 369 -4.77 36.61 -42.29
CA GLU A 369 -3.91 36.69 -43.48
C GLU A 369 -4.33 35.68 -44.55
N GLN A 370 -4.87 34.50 -44.19
CA GLN A 370 -5.48 33.59 -45.16
C GLN A 370 -6.91 33.98 -45.55
N LEU A 371 -7.64 34.69 -44.69
CA LEU A 371 -9.01 35.15 -44.97
C LEU A 371 -9.05 36.55 -45.60
N ALA A 372 -8.04 37.41 -45.47
CA ALA A 372 -8.05 38.75 -46.09
C ALA A 372 -8.05 38.72 -47.64
N PRO A 373 -7.32 37.82 -48.33
CA PRO A 373 -7.45 37.67 -49.78
C PRO A 373 -8.72 36.90 -50.19
N SER A 374 -9.26 36.07 -49.28
CA SER A 374 -10.36 35.14 -49.55
C SER A 374 -11.75 35.73 -49.28
N LEU A 375 -11.85 36.73 -48.40
CA LEU A 375 -13.09 37.45 -48.08
C LEU A 375 -13.43 38.58 -49.07
N ALA A 376 -12.54 38.89 -50.01
CA ALA A 376 -12.86 39.78 -51.13
C ALA A 376 -13.73 39.09 -52.22
N ASN A 377 -13.90 37.75 -52.18
CA ASN A 377 -14.54 37.02 -53.28
C ASN A 377 -15.46 35.85 -52.90
N LEU A 378 -15.81 35.63 -51.63
CA LEU A 378 -16.67 34.48 -51.29
C LEU A 378 -17.88 34.82 -50.43
N ASP A 379 -18.98 34.89 -51.18
CA ASP A 379 -20.37 34.81 -50.77
C ASP A 379 -20.69 33.45 -50.09
N THR A 380 -21.47 33.58 -49.00
CA THR A 380 -22.35 32.63 -48.29
C THR A 380 -21.93 31.23 -47.81
N ALA A 381 -20.98 30.49 -48.41
CA ALA A 381 -20.74 29.08 -47.98
C ALA A 381 -19.69 28.93 -46.85
N ALA A 382 -18.58 29.67 -46.91
CA ALA A 382 -17.51 29.59 -45.90
C ALA A 382 -17.93 30.19 -44.54
N SER A 383 -18.83 31.18 -44.56
CA SER A 383 -19.43 31.75 -43.34
C SER A 383 -20.23 30.73 -42.52
N GLN A 384 -20.81 29.71 -43.17
CA GLN A 384 -21.61 28.70 -42.50
C GLN A 384 -20.73 27.67 -41.77
N LEU A 385 -19.58 27.33 -42.36
CA LEU A 385 -18.59 26.41 -41.79
C LEU A 385 -17.79 27.08 -40.67
N ALA A 386 -17.46 28.37 -40.80
CA ALA A 386 -16.86 29.17 -39.73
C ALA A 386 -17.82 29.36 -38.54
N ARG A 387 -19.12 29.55 -38.78
CA ARG A 387 -20.15 29.54 -37.71
C ARG A 387 -20.27 28.17 -37.05
N GLN A 388 -20.16 27.07 -37.78
CA GLN A 388 -20.17 25.71 -37.21
C GLN A 388 -18.92 25.42 -36.38
N ALA A 389 -17.74 25.86 -36.83
CA ALA A 389 -16.49 25.73 -36.08
C ALA A 389 -16.50 26.60 -34.82
N ALA A 390 -16.96 27.85 -34.92
CA ALA A 390 -17.15 28.74 -33.77
C ALA A 390 -18.22 28.21 -32.80
N ALA A 391 -19.29 27.57 -33.29
CA ALA A 391 -20.28 26.91 -32.46
C ALA A 391 -19.74 25.65 -31.75
N ARG A 392 -18.84 24.89 -32.40
CA ARG A 392 -18.13 23.76 -31.77
C ARG A 392 -17.12 24.23 -30.72
N HIS A 393 -16.39 25.31 -30.99
CA HIS A 393 -15.47 25.91 -30.02
C HIS A 393 -16.23 26.54 -28.84
N ALA A 394 -17.36 27.20 -29.11
CA ALA A 394 -18.27 27.69 -28.09
C ALA A 394 -18.94 26.55 -27.30
N ALA A 395 -19.16 25.36 -27.89
CA ALA A 395 -19.66 24.19 -27.17
C ALA A 395 -18.63 23.58 -26.20
N LEU A 396 -17.33 23.66 -26.54
CA LEU A 396 -16.23 23.25 -25.64
C LEU A 396 -16.00 24.25 -24.49
N VAL A 397 -16.22 25.55 -24.73
CA VAL A 397 -16.09 26.59 -23.69
C VAL A 397 -17.38 26.72 -22.85
N ASN A 398 -18.56 26.43 -23.41
CA ASN A 398 -19.84 26.46 -22.70
C ASN A 398 -20.25 25.10 -22.12
N GLU A 399 -19.41 24.07 -22.18
CA GLU A 399 -19.70 22.75 -21.61
C GLU A 399 -20.09 22.82 -20.12
N PRO A 400 -19.45 23.66 -19.28
CA PRO A 400 -19.87 23.84 -17.88
C PRO A 400 -21.26 24.48 -17.74
N VAL A 401 -21.59 25.46 -18.60
CA VAL A 401 -22.89 26.15 -18.60
C VAL A 401 -24.00 25.24 -19.15
N GLN A 402 -23.70 24.40 -20.13
CA GLN A 402 -24.61 23.39 -20.66
C GLN A 402 -24.82 22.22 -19.69
N ARG A 403 -23.80 21.83 -18.90
CA ARG A 403 -23.97 20.87 -17.81
C ARG A 403 -24.87 21.43 -16.71
N LEU A 404 -24.73 22.72 -16.36
CA LEU A 404 -25.62 23.38 -15.41
C LEU A 404 -27.07 23.47 -15.94
N ALA A 405 -27.26 23.81 -17.21
CA ALA A 405 -28.59 23.84 -17.83
C ALA A 405 -29.22 22.44 -17.95
N ARG A 406 -28.44 21.39 -18.22
CA ARG A 406 -28.91 19.99 -18.22
C ARG A 406 -29.26 19.50 -16.82
N LYS A 407 -28.50 19.89 -15.80
CA LYS A 407 -28.81 19.59 -14.39
C LYS A 407 -30.12 20.27 -13.97
N MET A 408 -30.29 21.54 -14.29
CA MET A 408 -31.55 22.26 -14.02
C MET A 408 -32.75 21.68 -14.79
N ALA A 409 -32.55 21.22 -16.04
CA ALA A 409 -33.60 20.56 -16.81
C ALA A 409 -33.93 19.15 -16.28
N ALA A 410 -32.94 18.40 -15.79
CA ALA A 410 -33.13 17.10 -15.14
C ALA A 410 -33.85 17.26 -13.79
N ASP A 411 -33.51 18.29 -13.01
CA ASP A 411 -34.19 18.63 -11.75
C ASP A 411 -35.64 19.07 -11.98
N GLN A 412 -35.92 19.80 -13.08
CA GLN A 412 -37.31 20.11 -13.49
C GLN A 412 -38.08 18.87 -14.00
N LEU A 413 -37.41 17.92 -14.67
CA LEU A 413 -38.02 16.65 -15.09
C LEU A 413 -38.28 15.70 -13.91
N ALA A 414 -37.44 15.73 -12.87
CA ALA A 414 -37.67 15.01 -11.62
C ALA A 414 -38.91 15.52 -10.87
N LEU A 415 -39.23 16.81 -10.97
CA LEU A 415 -40.47 17.42 -10.47
C LEU A 415 -41.72 16.97 -11.25
N ILE A 416 -41.59 16.59 -12.52
CA ILE A 416 -42.68 16.08 -13.37
C ILE A 416 -42.90 14.57 -13.15
N ASN A 417 -41.88 13.82 -12.71
CA ASN A 417 -41.95 12.42 -12.32
C ASN A 417 -42.42 12.22 -10.86
N ASN A 418 -43.45 12.95 -10.45
CA ASN A 418 -44.08 12.79 -9.14
C ASN A 418 -44.86 11.44 -9.07
N PRO A 419 -44.72 10.64 -7.99
CA PRO A 419 -45.41 9.36 -7.80
C PRO A 419 -46.94 9.40 -7.97
N LEU A 420 -47.58 10.57 -7.85
CA LEU A 420 -49.00 10.77 -8.15
C LEU A 420 -49.37 10.46 -9.62
N HIS A 421 -48.45 10.67 -10.57
CA HIS A 421 -48.71 10.40 -11.99
C HIS A 421 -48.60 8.90 -12.35
N ARG A 422 -47.74 8.15 -11.65
CA ARG A 422 -47.65 6.69 -11.81
C ARG A 422 -48.85 5.96 -11.20
N PHE A 423 -49.43 6.50 -10.12
CA PHE A 423 -50.63 5.95 -9.51
C PHE A 423 -51.87 6.08 -10.42
N ALA A 424 -51.99 7.19 -11.17
CA ALA A 424 -53.06 7.38 -12.14
C ALA A 424 -52.93 6.44 -13.36
N GLN A 425 -51.70 6.06 -13.75
CA GLN A 425 -51.44 5.17 -14.88
C GLN A 425 -51.64 3.69 -14.50
N GLN A 426 -51.28 3.27 -13.28
CA GLN A 426 -51.55 1.92 -12.77
C GLN A 426 -53.05 1.65 -12.51
N MET A 427 -53.84 2.68 -12.22
CA MET A 427 -55.31 2.56 -12.11
C MET A 427 -56.01 2.32 -13.46
N ALA A 428 -55.40 2.73 -14.58
CA ALA A 428 -55.96 2.51 -15.92
C ALA A 428 -55.68 1.09 -16.45
N GLU A 429 -54.61 0.45 -15.97
CA GLU A 429 -54.18 -0.89 -16.41
C GLU A 429 -54.72 -2.03 -15.53
N SER A 430 -55.30 -1.73 -14.36
CA SER A 430 -55.76 -2.71 -13.38
C SER A 430 -57.26 -3.03 -13.41
N MET A 431 -58.01 -2.64 -14.44
CA MET A 431 -59.40 -3.09 -14.59
C MET A 431 -59.46 -4.54 -15.12
N PRO A 432 -59.95 -5.52 -14.34
CA PRO A 432 -59.96 -6.92 -14.74
C PRO A 432 -61.12 -7.23 -15.69
N LYS A 433 -60.81 -7.87 -16.82
CA LYS A 433 -61.78 -8.70 -17.52
C LYS A 433 -61.89 -10.02 -16.78
N LEU A 434 -63.03 -10.22 -16.12
CA LEU A 434 -63.47 -11.47 -15.53
C LEU A 434 -63.55 -12.57 -16.59
N ASP A 435 -62.89 -13.70 -16.34
CA ASP A 435 -63.35 -14.99 -16.85
C ASP A 435 -63.09 -16.09 -15.80
N ILE A 436 -64.15 -16.79 -15.40
CA ILE A 436 -64.19 -17.79 -14.33
C ILE A 436 -64.64 -19.11 -14.93
N ALA A 437 -63.71 -20.07 -15.04
CA ALA A 437 -63.91 -21.53 -15.16
C ALA A 437 -62.51 -22.16 -15.35
N ALA A 438 -62.10 -23.31 -14.82
CA ALA A 438 -62.78 -24.37 -14.11
C ALA A 438 -61.78 -25.13 -13.24
N ASP A 439 -62.38 -25.71 -12.21
CA ASP A 439 -61.94 -26.61 -11.17
C ASP A 439 -61.54 -28.02 -11.69
N LEU A 440 -60.69 -28.74 -10.95
CA LEU A 440 -60.76 -30.18 -10.61
C LEU A 440 -59.46 -31.03 -10.68
N ARG A 441 -59.27 -31.77 -9.57
CA ARG A 441 -58.69 -33.14 -9.38
C ARG A 441 -57.23 -33.32 -8.91
N ARG A 442 -57.14 -33.57 -7.59
CA ARG A 442 -56.35 -34.65 -6.90
C ARG A 442 -57.07 -36.02 -7.07
N PRO A 443 -56.54 -37.23 -6.70
CA PRO A 443 -55.77 -37.52 -5.46
C PRO A 443 -54.79 -38.74 -5.40
N SER A 444 -54.25 -38.93 -4.17
CA SER A 444 -53.71 -40.16 -3.54
C SER A 444 -52.24 -40.50 -3.85
N ARG A 445 -51.42 -41.11 -3.00
CA ARG A 445 -51.48 -41.88 -1.73
C ARG A 445 -49.98 -42.02 -1.33
N ARG A 446 -49.52 -42.06 -0.08
CA ARG A 446 -49.55 -43.22 0.82
C ARG A 446 -48.75 -42.86 2.09
N GLU A 447 -49.27 -43.30 3.22
CA GLU A 447 -48.69 -43.27 4.56
C GLU A 447 -47.51 -44.25 4.69
N GLU A 448 -46.52 -43.91 5.52
CA GLU A 448 -45.98 -44.86 6.49
C GLU A 448 -45.39 -44.11 7.70
N THR A 449 -45.88 -44.54 8.86
CA THR A 449 -45.65 -44.09 10.24
C THR A 449 -44.56 -44.96 10.88
N VAL A 450 -43.62 -44.38 11.62
CA VAL A 450 -43.06 -44.98 12.84
C VAL A 450 -42.82 -43.86 13.86
N ASP A 451 -43.41 -44.07 15.02
CA ASP A 451 -43.44 -43.24 16.22
C ASP A 451 -42.30 -43.57 17.20
N GLU A 452 -42.10 -42.62 18.14
CA GLU A 452 -41.65 -42.78 19.54
C GLU A 452 -40.15 -43.11 19.80
N GLU A 453 -39.42 -42.53 20.78
CA GLU A 453 -39.66 -41.74 21.99
C GLU A 453 -38.33 -41.01 22.31
N VAL A 454 -38.26 -39.70 22.57
CA VAL A 454 -38.45 -38.99 23.86
C VAL A 454 -37.63 -39.55 25.03
N GLU A 455 -36.51 -38.88 25.35
CA GLU A 455 -36.18 -38.53 26.74
C GLU A 455 -35.52 -37.14 26.75
N GLY A 456 -36.14 -36.24 27.51
CA GLY A 456 -35.67 -34.88 27.69
C GLY A 456 -34.71 -34.73 28.86
N SER A 457 -34.00 -33.61 28.90
CA SER A 457 -33.51 -32.98 30.12
C SER A 457 -33.23 -31.51 29.81
N ALA A 458 -34.04 -30.65 30.40
CA ALA A 458 -33.85 -29.21 30.50
C ALA A 458 -32.98 -28.86 31.73
N SER A 459 -32.75 -27.55 31.92
CA SER A 459 -32.09 -26.86 33.06
C SER A 459 -30.64 -26.48 32.74
N SER A 460 -30.39 -25.24 32.31
CA SER A 460 -30.23 -24.02 33.13
C SER A 460 -29.16 -24.18 34.21
N ASP A 461 -28.08 -23.39 34.10
CA ASP A 461 -27.73 -22.38 35.12
C ASP A 461 -26.36 -21.75 34.80
N THR A 462 -26.40 -20.45 34.50
CA THR A 462 -25.32 -19.49 34.75
C THR A 462 -25.28 -19.23 36.26
N PRO A 463 -24.11 -19.20 36.91
CA PRO A 463 -23.44 -17.93 37.20
C PRO A 463 -21.89 -18.12 37.10
N GLU A 464 -20.98 -17.18 37.25
CA GLU A 464 -20.90 -16.01 38.12
C GLU A 464 -19.64 -15.24 37.72
N ALA A 465 -19.72 -13.90 37.74
CA ALA A 465 -18.59 -13.02 37.56
C ALA A 465 -17.66 -13.09 38.77
N ARG A 466 -16.35 -13.30 38.54
CA ARG A 466 -15.32 -13.10 39.57
C ARG A 466 -14.68 -11.73 39.41
N ALA A 467 -14.81 -10.96 40.48
CA ALA A 467 -14.17 -9.68 40.70
C ALA A 467 -12.64 -9.82 40.70
N ALA A 468 -11.99 -8.84 40.10
CA ALA A 468 -10.57 -8.56 40.28
C ALA A 468 -10.38 -7.86 41.64
N GLU A 469 -9.56 -8.45 42.50
CA GLU A 469 -8.97 -7.76 43.64
C GLU A 469 -7.63 -7.14 43.22
N PRO A 470 -7.28 -5.95 43.73
CA PRO A 470 -6.00 -5.29 43.47
C PRO A 470 -4.90 -5.89 44.35
N ASP A 471 -3.75 -6.13 43.73
CA ASP A 471 -2.53 -6.59 44.40
C ASP A 471 -1.84 -5.37 45.05
N ASP A 472 -1.98 -5.27 46.37
CA ASP A 472 -1.25 -4.34 47.24
C ASP A 472 0.19 -4.85 47.39
N THR A 473 1.15 -4.19 46.74
CA THR A 473 2.59 -4.35 47.06
C THR A 473 3.06 -3.10 47.81
N PRO A 474 3.61 -3.23 49.03
CA PRO A 474 4.14 -2.09 49.77
C PRO A 474 5.49 -1.64 49.23
N ALA A 475 5.66 -0.33 49.18
CA ALA A 475 6.91 0.37 48.97
C ALA A 475 7.73 0.33 50.28
N ASP A 476 8.94 -0.21 50.20
CA ASP A 476 10.06 0.04 51.10
C ASP A 476 11.33 -0.02 50.25
N ASP A 477 11.99 1.11 50.05
CA ASP A 477 13.37 1.29 50.53
C ASP A 477 13.89 2.68 50.14
N GLU A 478 13.95 3.52 51.17
CA GLU A 478 14.83 4.66 51.27
C GLU A 478 16.29 4.19 51.27
N HIS A 479 17.12 4.72 50.37
CA HIS A 479 18.55 4.89 50.65
C HIS A 479 19.04 6.22 50.07
N GLU A 480 19.06 7.22 50.95
CA GLU A 480 20.01 8.33 50.90
C GLU A 480 21.40 7.81 51.30
N GLY A 481 22.46 8.29 50.64
CA GLY A 481 23.83 8.06 51.07
C GLY A 481 24.88 8.46 50.03
N GLU A 482 25.27 9.74 50.09
CA GLU A 482 26.55 10.41 49.72
C GLU A 482 27.27 10.10 48.40
#